data_AF-A0A4Q0AJ77-F1
#
_entry.id   AF-A0A4Q0AJ77-F1
#
_cell.length_a   1.000
_cell.length_b   1.000
_cell.length_c   1.000
_cell.angle_alpha   90.00
_cell.angle_beta   90.00
_cell.angle_gamma   90.00
#
_symmetry.space_group_name_H-M   'P 1'
#
loop_
_entity.id
_entity.type
_entity.pdbx_description
1 polymer ?
#
loop_
_entity_poly.entity_id
_entity_poly.type
_entity_poly.pdbx_seq_one_letter_code
_entity_poly.pdbx_strand_id
1 'polypeptide(L)'
;MSHALNRIESIILKRRYAVLSGVSFLGALLVFGPLLAQSAGSTASLTEQKIATIRQNCVDAQSNLQRIQRSDVVARTNRGRSYEETLRLMAAFNGRLAYNKINEPRLNEIATELQKSFTTFYGNYTDYENTLEQVIKINCSEQPVSFYQQLVQARDKRKQLKNDVDAMQRLIDEYAARVATLKAKLQEPTAVPVQPPPVRSQP
;
A
#
# COMPACT_ATOMS: atom_id res chain seq x y z
N MET A 1 -5.36 16.85 -24.59
CA MET A 1 -5.56 15.64 -23.75
C MET A 1 -4.35 14.71 -23.70
N SER A 2 -3.54 14.62 -24.77
CA SER A 2 -2.31 13.81 -24.84
C SER A 2 -1.21 14.17 -23.82
N HIS A 3 -1.03 15.47 -23.53
CA HIS A 3 0.02 15.93 -22.59
C HIS A 3 -0.18 15.53 -21.11
N ALA A 4 -1.42 15.31 -20.68
CA ALA A 4 -1.73 14.90 -19.30
C ALA A 4 -1.44 13.41 -19.07
N LEU A 5 -1.66 12.59 -20.10
CA LEU A 5 -1.43 11.14 -20.05
C LEU A 5 0.07 10.82 -19.99
N ASN A 6 0.91 11.54 -20.74
CA ASN A 6 2.36 11.33 -20.75
C ASN A 6 3.04 11.72 -19.42
N ARG A 7 2.48 12.68 -18.65
CA ARG A 7 3.02 13.01 -17.32
C ARG A 7 2.78 11.91 -16.31
N ILE A 8 1.64 11.22 -16.36
CA ILE A 8 1.26 10.18 -15.41
C ILE A 8 2.13 8.92 -15.60
N GLU A 9 2.40 8.52 -16.84
CA GLU A 9 3.30 7.38 -17.13
C GLU A 9 4.73 7.62 -16.59
N SER A 10 5.24 8.84 -16.71
CA SER A 10 6.60 9.17 -16.23
C SER A 10 6.76 9.06 -14.70
N ILE A 11 5.69 9.29 -13.95
CA ILE A 11 5.71 9.27 -12.48
C ILE A 11 5.60 7.83 -11.96
N ILE A 12 4.79 7.00 -12.63
CA ILE A 12 4.59 5.59 -12.26
C ILE A 12 5.84 4.76 -12.57
N LEU A 13 6.50 4.97 -13.72
CA LEU A 13 7.73 4.26 -14.07
C LEU A 13 8.92 4.63 -13.17
N LYS A 14 9.09 5.93 -12.84
CA LYS A 14 10.20 6.36 -11.95
C LYS A 14 10.11 5.78 -10.54
N ARG A 15 8.90 5.54 -10.03
CA ARG A 15 8.69 4.91 -8.71
C ARG A 15 9.02 3.42 -8.68
N ARG A 16 8.88 2.70 -9.79
CA ARG A 16 9.22 1.27 -9.88
C ARG A 16 10.73 1.02 -9.84
N TYR A 17 11.53 1.89 -10.46
CA TYR A 17 13.00 1.75 -10.46
C TYR A 17 13.68 2.12 -9.13
N ALA A 18 13.11 3.04 -8.36
CA ALA A 18 13.70 3.47 -7.09
C ALA A 18 13.60 2.43 -5.96
N VAL A 19 12.68 1.45 -6.06
CA VAL A 19 12.46 0.44 -5.02
C VAL A 19 13.34 -0.80 -5.20
N LEU A 20 13.92 -1.02 -6.40
CA LEU A 20 14.70 -2.21 -6.73
C LEU A 20 16.22 -2.10 -6.51
N SER A 21 16.75 -0.92 -6.13
CA SER A 21 18.20 -0.69 -6.03
C SER A 21 18.71 -0.46 -4.59
N GLY A 22 18.07 -1.07 -3.59
CA GLY A 22 18.39 -0.89 -2.18
C GLY A 22 18.83 -2.16 -1.47
N VAL A 23 20.09 -2.56 -1.71
CA VAL A 23 20.95 -3.40 -0.86
C VAL A 23 20.63 -4.91 -0.79
N SER A 24 21.38 -5.67 -1.59
CA SER A 24 21.78 -7.06 -1.29
C SER A 24 23.29 -7.15 -1.50
N PHE A 25 24.04 -7.46 -0.45
CA PHE A 25 25.19 -8.39 -0.45
C PHE A 25 25.82 -8.47 0.97
N LEU A 26 26.39 -9.66 1.27
CA LEU A 26 26.99 -10.18 2.52
C LEU A 26 25.99 -10.68 3.58
N GLY A 27 26.04 -11.93 4.06
CA GLY A 27 26.94 -13.05 3.84
C GLY A 27 26.74 -14.12 4.93
N ALA A 28 27.39 -15.27 4.74
CA ALA A 28 27.56 -16.41 5.63
C ALA A 28 26.42 -17.45 5.72
N LEU A 29 26.75 -18.64 5.17
CA LEU A 29 26.16 -19.93 5.50
C LEU A 29 26.25 -20.20 7.02
N LEU A 30 25.13 -20.59 7.62
CA LEU A 30 25.11 -21.41 8.82
C LEU A 30 24.06 -22.51 8.64
N VAL A 31 24.54 -23.73 8.45
CA VAL A 31 23.75 -24.95 8.52
C VAL A 31 23.49 -25.23 10.00
N PHE A 32 22.26 -25.05 10.47
CA PHE A 32 21.79 -25.57 11.74
C PHE A 32 20.67 -26.58 11.48
N GLY A 33 20.80 -27.75 12.10
CA GLY A 33 19.98 -28.95 11.88
C GLY A 33 18.50 -28.82 12.27
N PRO A 34 17.71 -29.91 12.09
CA PRO A 34 16.26 -29.84 12.14
C PRO A 34 15.77 -29.53 13.56
N LEU A 35 15.12 -28.37 13.71
CA LEU A 35 14.41 -27.99 14.93
C LEU A 35 13.06 -28.71 14.94
N LEU A 36 12.80 -29.44 16.02
CA LEU A 36 11.52 -30.09 16.31
C LEU A 36 10.37 -29.09 16.23
N ALA A 37 9.35 -29.42 15.44
CA ALA A 37 8.10 -28.70 15.38
C ALA A 37 7.36 -28.86 16.72
N GLN A 38 7.36 -27.81 17.54
CA GLN A 38 6.43 -27.67 18.65
C GLN A 38 5.30 -26.73 18.22
N SER A 39 4.18 -27.31 17.81
CA SER A 39 2.90 -26.62 17.75
C SER A 39 2.36 -26.50 19.17
N ALA A 40 2.54 -25.35 19.80
CA ALA A 40 1.82 -24.99 21.01
C ALA A 40 1.27 -23.58 20.85
N GLY A 41 -0.03 -23.51 20.56
CA GLY A 41 -0.83 -22.34 20.87
C GLY A 41 -0.81 -22.15 22.38
N SER A 42 0.01 -21.22 22.84
CA SER A 42 0.09 -20.81 24.23
C SER A 42 0.60 -19.39 24.23
N THR A 43 -0.06 -18.50 24.96
CA THR A 43 0.48 -17.19 25.35
C THR A 43 1.76 -17.43 26.15
N ALA A 44 2.87 -17.62 25.45
CA ALA A 44 4.15 -17.94 26.05
C ALA A 44 4.56 -16.78 26.95
N SER A 45 4.52 -17.02 28.25
CA SER A 45 5.15 -16.15 29.25
C SER A 45 6.57 -15.82 28.80
N LEU A 46 6.96 -14.55 28.87
CA LEU A 46 8.32 -14.17 28.51
C LEU A 46 9.31 -14.90 29.40
N THR A 47 10.29 -15.57 28.80
CA THR A 47 11.42 -16.16 29.53
C THR A 47 12.23 -15.06 30.25
N GLU A 48 12.78 -15.35 31.42
CA GLU A 48 13.64 -14.43 32.18
C GLU A 48 14.78 -13.83 31.36
N GLN A 49 15.39 -14.61 30.46
CA GLN A 49 16.43 -14.12 29.55
C GLN A 49 15.93 -13.00 28.62
N LYS A 50 14.70 -13.10 28.11
CA LYS A 50 14.07 -12.05 27.28
C LYS A 50 13.77 -10.80 28.12
N ILE A 51 13.30 -10.99 29.35
CA ILE A 51 13.07 -9.89 30.29
C ILE A 51 14.36 -9.13 30.57
N ALA A 52 15.46 -9.84 30.89
CA ALA A 52 16.77 -9.25 31.10
C ALA A 52 17.26 -8.49 29.86
N THR A 53 17.09 -9.08 28.67
CA THR A 53 17.45 -8.43 27.40
C THR A 53 16.67 -7.13 27.17
N ILE A 54 15.36 -7.12 27.44
CA ILE A 54 14.52 -5.92 27.31
C ILE A 54 15.01 -4.82 28.24
N ARG A 55 15.29 -5.15 29.52
CA ARG A 55 15.82 -4.19 30.49
C ARG A 55 17.15 -3.61 30.04
N GLN A 56 18.08 -4.46 29.60
CA GLN A 56 19.42 -4.05 29.17
C GLN A 56 19.39 -3.09 27.97
N ASN A 57 18.42 -3.25 27.07
CA ASN A 57 18.32 -2.46 25.83
C ASN A 57 17.19 -1.42 25.87
N CYS A 58 16.63 -1.14 27.04
CA CYS A 58 15.40 -0.36 27.18
C CYS A 58 15.51 1.06 26.58
N VAL A 59 16.59 1.79 26.91
CA VAL A 59 16.83 3.16 26.42
C VAL A 59 16.96 3.18 24.88
N ASP A 60 17.73 2.24 24.32
CA ASP A 60 17.91 2.14 22.87
C ASP A 60 16.60 1.76 22.16
N ALA A 61 15.82 0.85 22.75
CA ALA A 61 14.52 0.48 22.22
C ALA A 61 13.57 1.68 22.20
N GLN A 62 13.47 2.45 23.28
CA GLN A 62 12.63 3.65 23.36
C GLN A 62 13.08 4.72 22.35
N SER A 63 14.38 5.02 22.28
CA SER A 63 14.94 5.97 21.31
C SER A 63 14.62 5.58 19.86
N ASN A 64 14.76 4.28 19.54
CA ASN A 64 14.41 3.77 18.22
C ASN A 64 12.92 3.87 17.91
N LEU A 65 12.04 3.56 18.86
CA LEU A 65 10.60 3.68 18.69
C LEU A 65 10.17 5.13 18.45
N GLN A 66 10.75 6.09 19.17
CA GLN A 66 10.51 7.52 18.94
C GLN A 66 10.97 7.97 17.55
N ARG A 67 12.14 7.51 17.09
CA ARG A 67 12.62 7.79 15.72
C ARG A 67 11.68 7.21 14.67
N ILE A 68 11.20 5.98 14.88
CA ILE A 68 10.20 5.35 14.02
C ILE A 68 8.92 6.18 13.97
N GLN A 69 8.38 6.58 15.13
CA GLN A 69 7.16 7.40 15.20
C GLN A 69 7.29 8.69 14.39
N ARG A 70 8.40 9.43 14.55
CA ARG A 70 8.66 10.66 13.79
C ARG A 70 8.73 10.42 12.29
N SER A 71 9.41 9.35 11.87
CA SER A 71 9.51 8.97 10.47
C SER A 71 8.14 8.59 9.87
N ASP A 72 7.33 7.84 10.62
CA ASP A 72 6.04 7.34 10.16
C ASP A 72 5.02 8.48 9.99
N VAL A 73 5.05 9.50 10.87
CA VAL A 73 4.21 10.71 10.72
C VAL A 73 4.47 11.41 9.39
N VAL A 74 5.74 11.63 9.03
CA VAL A 74 6.10 12.26 7.75
C VAL A 74 5.68 11.39 6.57
N ALA A 75 5.93 10.08 6.65
CA ALA A 75 5.54 9.14 5.61
C ALA A 75 4.03 9.12 5.38
N ARG A 76 3.23 9.14 6.47
CA ARG A 76 1.77 9.19 6.40
C ARG A 76 1.28 10.47 5.72
N THR A 77 1.78 11.64 6.14
CA THR A 77 1.34 12.92 5.55
C THR A 77 1.60 12.98 4.05
N ASN A 78 2.80 12.58 3.62
CA ASN A 78 3.15 12.57 2.20
C ASN A 78 2.30 11.58 1.40
N ARG A 79 2.06 10.41 1.97
CA ARG A 79 1.22 9.37 1.36
C ARG A 79 -0.25 9.81 1.28
N GLY A 80 -0.78 10.42 2.34
CA GLY A 80 -2.15 10.97 2.39
C GLY A 80 -2.41 11.94 1.25
N ARG A 81 -1.55 12.96 1.11
CA ARG A 81 -1.63 13.92 -0.01
C ARG A 81 -1.57 13.24 -1.39
N SER A 82 -0.73 12.22 -1.54
CA SER A 82 -0.62 11.47 -2.79
C SER A 82 -1.90 10.70 -3.13
N TYR A 83 -2.59 10.12 -2.14
CA TYR A 83 -3.84 9.40 -2.37
C TYR A 83 -5.01 10.36 -2.61
N GLU A 84 -5.09 11.46 -1.86
CA GLU A 84 -6.09 12.52 -2.09
C GLU A 84 -6.03 13.04 -3.52
N GLU A 85 -4.83 13.34 -4.02
CA GLU A 85 -4.65 13.79 -5.40
C GLU A 85 -5.02 12.70 -6.41
N THR A 86 -4.68 11.44 -6.12
CA THR A 86 -5.05 10.30 -6.99
C THR A 86 -6.56 10.16 -7.09
N LEU A 87 -7.27 10.19 -5.96
CA LEU A 87 -8.73 10.11 -5.90
C LEU A 87 -9.39 11.28 -6.64
N ARG A 88 -8.86 12.49 -6.49
CA ARG A 88 -9.33 13.68 -7.22
C ARG A 88 -9.18 13.50 -8.74
N LEU A 89 -8.05 12.97 -9.19
CA LEU A 89 -7.80 12.70 -10.61
C LEU A 89 -8.72 11.60 -11.15
N MET A 90 -8.93 10.52 -10.39
CA MET A 90 -9.87 9.45 -10.74
C MET A 90 -11.31 9.99 -10.88
N ALA A 91 -11.76 10.79 -9.91
CA ALA A 91 -13.08 11.41 -9.96
C ALA A 91 -13.25 12.33 -11.18
N ALA A 92 -12.25 13.17 -11.46
CA ALA A 92 -12.26 14.04 -12.63
C ALA A 92 -12.28 13.25 -13.95
N PHE A 93 -11.52 12.16 -14.04
CA PHE A 93 -11.49 11.30 -15.22
C PHE A 93 -12.84 10.60 -15.43
N ASN A 94 -13.36 9.94 -14.40
CA ASN A 94 -14.65 9.26 -14.44
C ASN A 94 -15.79 10.23 -14.79
N GLY A 95 -15.77 11.45 -14.25
CA GLY A 95 -16.73 12.50 -14.59
C GLY A 95 -16.69 12.89 -16.08
N ARG A 96 -15.50 12.94 -16.69
CA ARG A 96 -15.37 13.18 -18.14
C ARG A 96 -15.90 12.02 -18.96
N LEU A 97 -15.69 10.77 -18.54
CA LEU A 97 -16.27 9.62 -19.24
C LEU A 97 -17.80 9.69 -19.23
N ALA A 98 -18.38 9.95 -18.06
CA ALA A 98 -19.83 10.11 -17.90
C ALA A 98 -20.38 11.26 -18.78
N TYR A 99 -19.72 12.42 -18.78
CA TYR A 99 -20.12 13.55 -19.63
C TYR A 99 -20.11 13.18 -21.12
N ASN A 100 -19.13 12.40 -21.57
CA ASN A 100 -19.03 11.92 -22.94
C ASN A 100 -19.82 10.63 -23.21
N LYS A 101 -20.70 10.20 -22.29
CA LYS A 101 -21.53 8.98 -22.40
C LYS A 101 -20.71 7.70 -22.62
N ILE A 102 -19.46 7.67 -22.16
CA ILE A 102 -18.62 6.48 -22.18
C ILE A 102 -18.92 5.69 -20.89
N ASN A 103 -19.48 4.49 -21.05
CA ASN A 103 -19.87 3.64 -19.93
C ASN A 103 -18.72 2.73 -19.49
N GLU A 104 -18.11 3.04 -18.34
CA GLU A 104 -17.04 2.24 -17.71
C GLU A 104 -17.32 2.08 -16.20
N PRO A 105 -18.33 1.27 -15.81
CA PRO A 105 -18.80 1.19 -14.43
C PRO A 105 -17.72 0.69 -13.47
N ARG A 106 -16.84 -0.21 -13.94
CA ARG A 106 -15.77 -0.75 -13.11
C ARG A 106 -14.69 0.28 -12.74
N LEU A 107 -14.47 1.33 -13.55
CA LEU A 107 -13.60 2.43 -13.13
C LEU A 107 -14.19 3.22 -11.95
N ASN A 108 -15.53 3.35 -11.88
CA ASN A 108 -16.21 3.96 -10.72
C ASN A 108 -16.13 3.06 -9.48
N GLU A 109 -16.30 1.76 -9.65
CA GLU A 109 -16.16 0.77 -8.56
C GLU A 109 -14.76 0.81 -7.95
N ILE A 110 -13.69 0.75 -8.77
CA ILE A 110 -12.32 0.78 -8.26
C ILE A 110 -12.02 2.09 -7.53
N ALA A 111 -12.49 3.24 -8.04
CA ALA A 111 -12.32 4.52 -7.36
C ALA A 111 -13.03 4.53 -5.98
N THR A 112 -14.21 3.92 -5.90
CA THR A 112 -14.96 3.78 -4.66
C THR A 112 -14.27 2.83 -3.68
N GLU A 113 -13.77 1.68 -4.17
CA GLU A 113 -12.98 0.72 -3.39
C GLU A 113 -11.69 1.36 -2.85
N LEU A 114 -11.00 2.18 -3.67
CA LEU A 114 -9.80 2.89 -3.26
C LEU A 114 -10.12 3.93 -2.17
N GLN A 115 -11.20 4.70 -2.32
CA GLN A 115 -11.64 5.64 -1.31
C GLN A 115 -11.93 4.94 0.03
N LYS A 116 -12.62 3.81 -0.02
CA LYS A 116 -12.90 2.99 1.18
C LYS A 116 -11.60 2.48 1.80
N SER A 117 -10.69 1.93 1.00
CA SER A 117 -9.40 1.41 1.47
C SER A 117 -8.54 2.51 2.10
N PHE A 118 -8.59 3.73 1.57
CA PHE A 118 -7.91 4.89 2.15
C PHE A 118 -8.50 5.30 3.51
N THR A 119 -9.83 5.30 3.65
CA THR A 119 -10.50 5.53 4.93
C THR A 119 -10.11 4.45 5.96
N THR A 120 -10.08 3.18 5.56
CA THR A 120 -9.63 2.08 6.43
C THR A 120 -8.18 2.26 6.86
N PHE A 121 -7.27 2.59 5.94
CA PHE A 121 -5.87 2.89 6.25
C PHE A 121 -5.75 4.02 7.29
N TYR A 122 -6.53 5.10 7.16
CA TYR A 122 -6.49 6.21 8.11
C TYR A 122 -6.90 5.79 9.52
N GLY A 123 -7.97 4.99 9.63
CA GLY A 123 -8.42 4.42 10.91
C GLY A 123 -7.35 3.51 11.53
N ASN A 124 -6.84 2.54 10.75
CA ASN A 124 -5.80 1.62 11.21
C ASN A 124 -4.51 2.35 11.60
N TYR A 125 -4.14 3.43 10.91
CA TYR A 125 -2.98 4.24 11.26
C TYR A 125 -3.17 4.92 12.61
N THR A 126 -4.35 5.50 12.84
CA THR A 126 -4.68 6.16 14.11
C THR A 126 -4.56 5.17 15.27
N ASP A 127 -5.08 3.96 15.09
CA ASP A 127 -4.93 2.88 16.08
C ASP A 127 -3.47 2.49 16.31
N TYR A 128 -2.69 2.33 15.24
CA TYR A 128 -1.26 2.04 15.32
C TYR A 128 -0.50 3.12 16.09
N GLU A 129 -0.74 4.40 15.75
CA GLU A 129 -0.08 5.55 16.37
C GLU A 129 -0.40 5.63 17.86
N ASN A 130 -1.67 5.46 18.24
CA ASN A 130 -2.09 5.42 19.64
C ASN A 130 -1.41 4.27 20.40
N THR A 131 -1.35 3.07 19.82
CA THR A 131 -0.64 1.93 20.44
C THR A 131 0.85 2.20 20.56
N LEU A 132 1.50 2.75 19.52
CA LEU A 132 2.92 3.07 19.56
C LEU A 132 3.24 4.12 20.63
N GLU A 133 2.41 5.16 20.77
CA GLU A 133 2.55 6.16 21.82
C GLU A 133 2.46 5.53 23.22
N GLN A 134 1.52 4.61 23.42
CA GLN A 134 1.42 3.86 24.67
C GLN A 134 2.67 3.02 24.95
N VAL A 135 3.21 2.32 23.95
CA VAL A 135 4.46 1.54 24.10
C VAL A 135 5.62 2.43 24.54
N ILE A 136 5.77 3.60 23.90
CA ILE A 136 6.86 4.54 24.19
C ILE A 136 6.79 5.06 25.63
N LYS A 137 5.58 5.21 26.20
CA LYS A 137 5.36 5.68 27.57
C LYS A 137 5.64 4.62 28.64
N ILE A 138 5.73 3.33 28.28
CA ILE A 138 6.00 2.26 29.25
C ILE A 138 7.50 2.29 29.62
N ASN A 139 7.78 2.34 30.93
CA ASN A 139 9.13 2.13 31.44
C ASN A 139 9.52 0.66 31.27
N CYS A 140 10.26 0.33 30.21
CA CYS A 140 10.65 -1.05 29.91
C CYS A 140 11.63 -1.68 30.91
N SER A 141 12.31 -0.86 31.74
CA SER A 141 13.20 -1.38 32.80
C SER A 141 12.38 -1.95 33.97
N GLU A 142 11.31 -1.26 34.34
CA GLU A 142 10.41 -1.63 35.43
C GLU A 142 9.29 -2.58 34.96
N GLN A 143 8.78 -2.39 33.74
CA GLN A 143 7.62 -3.10 33.18
C GLN A 143 7.95 -3.80 31.84
N PRO A 144 8.97 -4.68 31.78
CA PRO A 144 9.44 -5.29 30.53
C PRO A 144 8.39 -6.17 29.85
N VAL A 145 7.55 -6.85 30.63
CA VAL A 145 6.48 -7.72 30.09
C VAL A 145 5.40 -6.88 29.40
N SER A 146 4.87 -5.86 30.08
CA SER A 146 3.86 -4.95 29.53
C SER A 146 4.38 -4.21 28.29
N PHE A 147 5.63 -3.73 28.34
CA PHE A 147 6.29 -3.12 27.19
C PHE A 147 6.31 -4.06 25.99
N TYR A 148 6.77 -5.30 26.18
CA TYR A 148 6.88 -6.25 25.08
C TYR A 148 5.52 -6.65 24.51
N GLN A 149 4.51 -6.89 25.36
CA GLN A 149 3.17 -7.23 24.91
C GLN A 149 2.56 -6.11 24.05
N GLN A 150 2.69 -4.86 24.48
CA GLN A 150 2.22 -3.71 23.70
C GLN A 150 3.05 -3.50 22.43
N LEU A 151 4.37 -3.76 22.48
CA LEU A 151 5.24 -3.67 21.31
C LEU A 151 4.84 -4.69 20.24
N VAL A 152 4.47 -5.91 20.62
CA VAL A 152 3.95 -6.93 19.68
C VAL A 152 2.68 -6.43 19.01
N GLN A 153 1.73 -5.86 19.77
CA GLN A 153 0.51 -5.27 19.19
C GLN A 153 0.82 -4.13 18.22
N ALA A 154 1.76 -3.24 18.55
CA ALA A 154 2.19 -2.17 17.66
C ALA A 154 2.80 -2.73 16.36
N ARG A 155 3.58 -3.82 16.44
CA ARG A 155 4.15 -4.49 15.26
C ARG A 155 3.08 -5.11 14.37
N ASP A 156 2.07 -5.75 14.96
CA ASP A 156 0.97 -6.34 14.21
C ASP A 156 0.13 -5.26 13.52
N LYS A 157 -0.18 -4.16 14.22
CA LYS A 157 -0.85 -3.00 13.61
C LYS A 157 -0.02 -2.39 12.49
N ARG A 158 1.32 -2.27 12.65
CA ARG A 158 2.19 -1.78 11.57
C ARG A 158 2.22 -2.71 10.36
N LYS A 159 2.16 -4.03 10.57
CA LYS A 159 2.00 -5.02 9.51
C LYS A 159 0.66 -4.83 8.78
N GLN A 160 -0.40 -4.54 9.52
CA GLN A 160 -1.70 -4.21 8.91
C GLN A 160 -1.63 -2.96 8.03
N LEU A 161 -0.93 -1.89 8.45
CA LEU A 161 -0.73 -0.72 7.60
C LEU A 161 -0.03 -1.03 6.28
N LYS A 162 0.95 -1.95 6.30
CA LYS A 162 1.56 -2.44 5.07
C LYS A 162 0.53 -3.14 4.17
N ASN A 163 -0.31 -4.00 4.73
CA ASN A 163 -1.36 -4.69 3.97
C ASN A 163 -2.35 -3.70 3.34
N ASP A 164 -2.75 -2.66 4.08
CA ASP A 164 -3.63 -1.61 3.60
C ASP A 164 -3.00 -0.83 2.43
N VAL A 165 -1.70 -0.48 2.55
CA VAL A 165 -0.93 0.16 1.48
C VAL A 165 -0.85 -0.71 0.24
N ASP A 166 -0.57 -2.00 0.41
CA ASP A 166 -0.49 -2.93 -0.71
C ASP A 166 -1.86 -3.11 -1.38
N ALA A 167 -2.96 -3.07 -0.62
CA ALA A 167 -4.33 -3.10 -1.17
C ALA A 167 -4.65 -1.84 -1.99
N MET A 168 -4.35 -0.65 -1.45
CA MET A 168 -4.53 0.61 -2.18
C MET A 168 -3.68 0.63 -3.47
N GLN A 169 -2.44 0.13 -3.43
CA GLN A 169 -1.59 0.09 -4.61
C GLN A 169 -2.15 -0.84 -5.70
N ARG A 170 -2.69 -2.01 -5.32
CA ARG A 170 -3.35 -2.91 -6.28
C ARG A 170 -4.52 -2.24 -6.99
N LEU A 171 -5.35 -1.49 -6.26
CA LEU A 171 -6.50 -0.76 -6.83
C LEU A 171 -6.04 0.34 -7.80
N ILE A 172 -4.98 1.06 -7.47
CA ILE A 172 -4.39 2.08 -8.37
C ILE A 172 -3.86 1.43 -9.64
N ASP A 173 -3.15 0.31 -9.52
CA ASP A 173 -2.60 -0.42 -10.65
C ASP A 173 -3.72 -0.98 -11.55
N GLU A 174 -4.79 -1.54 -10.96
CA GLU A 174 -5.98 -2.01 -11.69
C GLU A 174 -6.67 -0.87 -12.45
N TYR A 175 -6.86 0.27 -11.78
CA TYR A 175 -7.45 1.46 -12.42
C TYR A 175 -6.60 1.92 -13.60
N ALA A 176 -5.29 2.04 -13.42
CA ALA A 176 -4.37 2.46 -14.48
C ALA A 176 -4.37 1.51 -15.68
N ALA A 177 -4.37 0.20 -15.44
CA ALA A 177 -4.46 -0.81 -16.49
C ALA A 177 -5.76 -0.67 -17.29
N ARG A 178 -6.89 -0.44 -16.62
CA ARG A 178 -8.18 -0.21 -17.29
C ARG A 178 -8.23 1.08 -18.09
N VAL A 179 -7.66 2.17 -17.56
CA VAL A 179 -7.53 3.41 -18.33
C VAL A 179 -6.71 3.19 -19.60
N ALA A 180 -5.63 2.40 -19.53
CA ALA A 180 -4.82 2.06 -20.70
C ALA A 180 -5.63 1.25 -21.73
N THR A 181 -6.39 0.24 -21.29
CA THR A 181 -7.28 -0.55 -22.16
C THR A 181 -8.35 0.33 -22.81
N LEU A 182 -8.99 1.23 -22.05
CA LEU A 182 -9.99 2.15 -22.58
C LEU A 182 -9.37 3.09 -23.62
N LYS A 183 -8.17 3.64 -23.35
CA LYS A 183 -7.44 4.48 -24.29
C LYS A 183 -7.21 3.75 -25.62
N ALA A 184 -6.78 2.49 -25.58
CA ALA A 184 -6.58 1.69 -26.79
C ALA A 184 -7.88 1.53 -27.59
N LYS A 185 -8.99 1.15 -26.93
CA LYS A 185 -10.32 1.01 -27.57
C LYS A 185 -10.79 2.30 -28.24
N LEU A 186 -10.56 3.45 -27.62
CA LEU A 186 -10.96 4.75 -28.17
C LEU A 186 -10.06 5.22 -29.33
N GLN A 187 -8.91 4.60 -29.52
CA GLN A 187 -7.95 4.91 -30.59
C GLN A 187 -8.04 3.94 -31.77
N GLU A 188 -8.82 2.86 -31.66
CA GLU A 188 -9.11 1.99 -32.79
C GLU A 188 -9.86 2.81 -33.87
N PRO A 189 -9.36 2.85 -35.12
CA PRO A 189 -10.10 3.47 -36.21
C PRO A 189 -11.46 2.77 -36.29
N THR A 190 -12.55 3.54 -36.26
CA THR A 190 -13.88 3.01 -36.60
C THR A 190 -13.76 2.36 -37.98
N ALA A 191 -13.82 1.03 -38.03
CA ALA A 191 -13.93 0.32 -39.29
C ALA A 191 -15.19 0.84 -39.98
N VAL A 192 -15.01 1.66 -41.01
CA VAL A 192 -16.09 2.07 -41.90
C VAL A 192 -16.61 0.77 -42.51
N PRO A 193 -17.91 0.43 -42.36
CA PRO A 193 -18.47 -0.70 -43.07
C PRO A 193 -18.24 -0.45 -44.56
N VAL A 194 -17.41 -1.28 -45.19
CA VAL A 194 -17.28 -1.29 -46.64
C VAL A 194 -18.65 -1.69 -47.15
N GLN A 195 -19.44 -0.73 -47.64
CA GLN A 195 -20.66 -1.04 -48.35
C GLN A 195 -20.26 -1.95 -49.52
N PRO A 196 -20.92 -3.10 -49.71
CA PRO A 196 -20.68 -3.91 -50.90
C PRO A 196 -20.91 -3.05 -52.14
N PRO A 197 -20.09 -3.20 -53.20
CA PRO A 197 -20.27 -2.44 -54.41
C PRO A 197 -21.71 -2.62 -54.93
N PRO A 198 -22.35 -1.56 -55.45
CA PRO A 198 -23.70 -1.65 -55.96
C PRO A 198 -23.75 -2.76 -57.00
N VAL A 199 -24.65 -3.72 -56.79
CA VAL A 199 -24.94 -4.78 -57.75
C VAL A 199 -25.44 -4.10 -59.02
N ARG A 200 -24.58 -4.03 -60.04
CA ARG A 200 -24.97 -3.58 -61.37
C ARG A 200 -25.91 -4.64 -61.94
N SER A 201 -27.19 -4.31 -62.03
CA SER A 201 -28.20 -5.09 -62.72
C SER A 201 -27.76 -5.32 -64.18
N GLN A 202 -27.88 -6.56 -64.65
CA GLN A 202 -27.85 -6.87 -66.08
C GLN A 202 -29.29 -6.84 -66.62
N PRO A 203 -29.48 -6.41 -67.89
CA PRO A 203 -30.79 -6.28 -68.52
C PRO A 203 -31.50 -7.61 -68.78
#